data_AF-A0A3A0EDC6-F1
#
_entry.id   AF-A0A3A0EDC6-F1
#
_cell.length_a   1.000
_cell.length_b   1.000
_cell.length_c   1.000
_cell.angle_alpha   90.00
_cell.angle_beta   90.00
_cell.angle_gamma   90.00
#
_symmetry.space_group_name_H-M   'P 1'
#
loop_
_entity.id
_entity.type
_entity.pdbx_description
1 polymer ?
#
loop_
_entity_poly.entity_id
_entity_poly.type
_entity_poly.pdbx_seq_one_letter_code
_entity_poly.pdbx_strand_id
1 'polypeptide(L)' 'MLPLLAIALPLAPLLATVMLWYALPLVVSVSLVCAATRHELLRPILHHAVRFGAWVLVFMAVFMALLELLELLA' A
#
# COMPACT_ATOMS: atom_id res chain seq x y z
N MET A 1 -1.26 31.53 6.61
CA MET A 1 -1.53 30.11 6.94
C MET A 1 -2.97 29.70 6.64
N LEU A 2 -3.98 30.52 6.98
CA LEU A 2 -5.41 30.31 6.62
C LEU A 2 -5.70 30.07 5.11
N PRO A 3 -5.10 30.81 4.15
CA PRO A 3 -5.41 30.61 2.72
C PRO A 3 -4.82 29.31 2.15
N LEU A 4 -3.70 28.84 2.71
CA LEU A 4 -3.08 27.57 2.32
C LEU A 4 -3.94 26.39 2.76
N LEU A 5 -4.54 26.48 3.96
CA LEU A 5 -5.43 25.46 4.51
C LEU A 5 -6.72 25.32 3.68
N ALA A 6 -7.29 26.44 3.24
CA ALA A 6 -8.50 26.47 2.40
C ALA A 6 -8.29 25.80 1.02
N ILE A 7 -7.06 25.83 0.50
CA ILE A 7 -6.69 25.16 -0.77
C ILE A 7 -6.33 23.70 -0.52
N ALA A 8 -5.64 23.39 0.58
CA ALA A 8 -5.18 22.03 0.89
C ALA A 8 -6.33 21.06 1.24
N LEU A 9 -7.37 21.53 1.93
CA LEU A 9 -8.50 20.71 2.35
C LEU A 9 -9.26 20.02 1.19
N PRO A 10 -9.65 20.72 0.10
CA PRO A 10 -10.31 20.07 -1.04
C PRO A 10 -9.35 19.18 -1.88
N LEU A 11 -8.05 19.43 -1.82
CA LEU A 11 -7.03 18.63 -2.53
C LEU A 11 -6.63 17.36 -1.77
N ALA A 12 -6.93 17.26 -0.48
CA ALA A 12 -6.58 16.13 0.37
C ALA A 12 -6.96 14.75 -0.21
N PRO A 13 -8.20 14.49 -0.70
CA PRO A 13 -8.55 13.18 -1.27
C PRO A 13 -7.79 12.87 -2.57
N LEU A 14 -7.53 13.88 -3.39
CA LEU A 14 -6.73 13.74 -4.60
C LEU A 14 -5.29 13.36 -4.25
N LEU A 15 -4.70 14.06 -3.27
CA LEU A 15 -3.34 13.79 -2.81
C LEU A 15 -3.22 12.39 -2.21
N ALA A 16 -4.20 11.95 -1.41
CA ALA A 16 -4.26 10.61 -0.87
C ALA A 16 -4.28 9.54 -1.98
N THR A 17 -5.06 9.76 -3.04
CA THR A 17 -5.09 8.87 -4.21
C THR A 17 -3.74 8.80 -4.91
N VAL A 18 -3.08 9.94 -5.14
CA VAL A 18 -1.73 9.97 -5.74
C VAL A 18 -0.73 9.25 -4.84
N MET A 19 -0.83 9.42 -3.52
CA MET A 19 0.07 8.75 -2.57
C MET A 19 -0.10 7.23 -2.57
N LEU A 20 -1.34 6.73 -2.73
CA LEU A 20 -1.65 5.31 -2.82
C LEU A 20 -0.96 4.62 -4.00
N TRP A 21 -0.72 5.33 -5.11
CA TRP A 21 0.01 4.77 -6.25
C TRP A 21 1.45 4.40 -5.93
N TYR A 22 2.10 5.03 -4.93
CA TYR A 22 3.42 4.62 -4.49
C TYR A 22 3.44 3.27 -3.78
N ALA A 23 2.29 2.77 -3.31
CA ALA A 23 2.21 1.43 -2.73
C ALA A 23 2.59 0.34 -3.75
N LEU A 24 2.25 0.51 -5.03
CA LEU A 24 2.53 -0.49 -6.05
C LEU A 24 4.04 -0.78 -6.22
N PRO A 25 4.90 0.21 -6.53
CA PRO A 25 6.34 -0.04 -6.65
C PRO A 25 6.97 -0.48 -5.32
N LEU A 26 6.47 0.00 -4.16
CA LEU A 26 6.98 -0.40 -2.85
C LEU A 26 6.69 -1.88 -2.55
N VAL A 27 5.43 -2.32 -2.73
CA VAL A 27 5.02 -3.71 -2.51
C VAL A 27 5.79 -4.63 -3.44
N VAL A 28 5.93 -4.28 -4.71
CA VAL A 28 6.71 -5.06 -5.69
C VAL A 28 8.18 -5.16 -5.25
N SER A 29 8.81 -4.05 -4.89
CA SER A 29 10.23 -4.02 -4.54
C SER A 29 10.52 -4.82 -3.26
N VAL A 30 9.75 -4.61 -2.19
CA VAL A 30 9.94 -5.32 -0.92
C VAL A 30 9.68 -6.82 -1.09
N SER A 31 8.64 -7.21 -1.83
CA SER A 31 8.31 -8.62 -2.06
C SER A 31 9.40 -9.35 -2.83
N LEU A 32 9.98 -8.72 -3.86
CA LEU A 32 11.07 -9.28 -4.64
C LEU A 32 12.35 -9.42 -3.82
N VAL A 33 12.75 -8.37 -3.09
CA VAL A 33 13.96 -8.41 -2.25
C VAL A 33 13.81 -9.48 -1.16
N CYS A 34 12.65 -9.55 -0.50
CA CYS A 34 12.40 -10.55 0.54
C CYS A 34 12.41 -11.99 -0.01
N ALA A 35 11.92 -12.22 -1.23
CA ALA A 35 11.96 -13.55 -1.86
C ALA A 35 13.36 -13.94 -2.34
N ALA A 36 14.13 -12.97 -2.85
CA ALA A 36 15.48 -13.17 -3.41
C ALA A 36 16.55 -13.46 -2.35
N THR A 37 16.34 -13.09 -1.08
CA THR A 37 17.25 -13.50 0.00
C THR A 37 17.13 -14.98 0.36
N ARG A 38 16.00 -15.63 0.02
CA ARG A 38 15.71 -17.02 0.38
C ARG A 38 15.88 -18.00 -0.78
N HIS A 39 15.76 -17.54 -2.02
CA HIS A 39 15.81 -18.39 -3.20
C HIS A 39 16.78 -17.80 -4.22
N GLU A 40 17.59 -18.66 -4.82
CA GLU A 40 18.57 -18.31 -5.86
C GLU A 40 17.99 -18.43 -7.29
N LEU A 41 16.98 -19.28 -7.47
CA LEU A 41 16.33 -19.50 -8.76
C LEU A 41 15.18 -18.51 -8.98
N LEU A 42 15.11 -17.94 -10.18
CA LEU A 42 14.12 -16.92 -10.54
C LEU A 42 12.67 -17.36 -10.32
N ARG A 43 12.32 -18.60 -10.70
CA ARG A 43 10.95 -19.11 -10.61
C ARG A 43 10.46 -19.17 -9.14
N PRO A 44 11.22 -19.77 -8.19
CA PRO A 44 10.91 -19.68 -6.77
C PRO A 44 10.83 -18.25 -6.21
N ILE A 45 11.72 -17.34 -6.64
CA ILE A 45 11.68 -15.93 -6.24
C ILE A 45 10.32 -15.32 -6.61
N LEU A 46 9.91 -15.43 -7.87
CA LEU A 46 8.65 -14.84 -8.35
C LEU A 46 7.43 -15.44 -7.65
N HIS A 47 7.39 -16.77 -7.46
CA HIS A 47 6.28 -17.42 -6.77
C HIS A 47 6.16 -16.96 -5.31
N HIS A 48 7.28 -16.88 -4.60
CA HIS A 48 7.27 -16.44 -3.20
C HIS A 48 6.96 -14.95 -3.08
N ALA A 49 7.52 -14.12 -3.98
CA ALA A 49 7.27 -12.68 -4.04
C ALA A 49 5.79 -12.37 -4.29
N VAL A 50 5.13 -13.07 -5.23
CA VAL A 50 3.69 -12.87 -5.49
C VAL A 50 2.86 -13.25 -4.26
N ARG A 51 3.14 -14.41 -3.64
CA ARG A 51 2.42 -14.83 -2.42
C ARG A 51 2.62 -13.84 -1.27
N PHE A 52 3.85 -13.36 -1.08
CA PHE A 52 4.16 -12.37 -0.04
C PHE A 52 3.46 -11.04 -0.32
N GLY A 53 3.56 -10.52 -1.54
CA GLY A 53 2.90 -9.28 -1.95
C GLY A 53 1.38 -9.34 -1.82
N ALA A 54 0.77 -10.49 -2.16
CA ALA A 54 -0.67 -10.70 -1.95
C ALA A 54 -1.06 -10.57 -0.47
N TRP A 55 -0.26 -11.12 0.46
CA TRP A 55 -0.51 -10.96 1.90
C TRP A 55 -0.32 -9.51 2.38
N VAL A 56 0.62 -8.75 1.81
CA VAL A 56 0.75 -7.32 2.10
C VAL A 56 -0.51 -6.57 1.65
N LEU A 57 -1.05 -6.86 0.47
CA LEU A 57 -2.28 -6.25 -0.02
C LEU A 57 -3.50 -6.62 0.84
N VAL A 58 -3.61 -7.89 1.26
CA VAL A 58 -4.67 -8.33 2.20
C VAL A 58 -4.55 -7.57 3.52
N PHE A 59 -3.35 -7.43 4.07
CA PHE A 59 -3.12 -6.67 5.30
C PHE A 59 -3.55 -5.20 5.14
N MET A 60 -3.14 -4.54 4.05
CA MET A 60 -3.55 -3.17 3.76
C MET A 60 -5.08 -3.03 3.65
N ALA A 61 -5.74 -3.95 2.94
CA ALA A 61 -7.19 -3.94 2.75
C ALA A 61 -7.94 -4.12 4.07
N VAL A 62 -7.46 -5.00 4.96
CA VAL A 62 -8.05 -5.20 6.29
C VAL A 62 -8.01 -3.93 7.12
N PHE A 63 -6.88 -3.22 7.13
CA PHE A 63 -6.77 -1.96 7.87
C PHE A 63 -7.59 -0.83 7.23
N MET A 64 -7.67 -0.76 5.90
CA MET A 64 -8.58 0.18 5.23
C MET A 64 -10.03 -0.08 5.63
N ALA A 65 -10.49 -1.33 5.57
CA ALA A 65 -11.85 -1.69 5.97
C ALA A 65 -12.11 -1.41 7.46
N LEU A 66 -11.11 -1.64 8.33
CA LEU A 66 -11.22 -1.32 9.74
C LEU A 66 -11.37 0.18 9.99
N LEU A 67 -10.60 1.02 9.28
CA LEU A 67 -10.70 2.47 9.40
C LEU A 67 -12.06 2.99 8.93
N GLU A 68 -12.57 2.49 7.79
CA GLU A 68 -13.92 2.86 7.33
C GLU A 68 -15.01 2.38 8.29
N LEU A 69 -14.86 1.20 8.89
CA LEU A 69 -15.79 0.70 9.89
C LEU A 69 -15.81 1.59 11.14
N LEU A 70 -14.66 2.08 11.58
CA LEU A 70 -14.58 3.00 12.71
C LEU A 70 -15.25 4.34 12.41
N GLU A 71 -15.07 4.86 11.19
CA GLU A 71 -15.76 6.08 10.73
C GLU A 71 -17.27 5.89 10.68
N LEU A 72 -17.75 4.75 10.20
CA LEU A 72 -19.19 4.43 10.15
C LEU A 72 -19.82 4.32 11.55
N LEU A 73 -19.04 3.96 12.57
CA LEU A 73 -19.51 3.81 13.95
C LEU A 73 -19.45 5.12 14.75
N ALA A 74 -18.66 6.10 14.31
CA ALA A 74 -18.43 7.39 14.98
C ALA A 74 -19.55 8.40 14.71
#